data_AF-A0A4Q7NYJ9-F1
#
_entry.id   AF-A0A4Q7NYJ9-F1
#
_cell.length_a   1.000
_cell.length_b   1.000
_cell.length_c   1.000
_cell.angle_alpha   90.00
_cell.angle_beta   90.00
_cell.angle_gamma   90.00
#
_symmetry.space_group_name_H-M   'P 1'
#
loop_
_entity.id
_entity.type
_entity.pdbx_description
1 polymer ?
#
loop_
_entity_poly.entity_id
_entity_poly.type
_entity_poly.pdbx_seq_one_letter_code
_entity_poly.pdbx_strand_id
1 'polypeptide(L)' 'MNMYSYDGPVMEFDNCVANRWIASTRAVSEKKARSNLTYQFKKKNNRLPGTKIILPGKISLVSGKETT' A
#
# COMPACT_ATOMS: atom_id res chain seq x y z
N MET A 1 10.33 -13.15 -4.41
CA MET A 1 9.72 -11.89 -3.92
C MET A 1 8.27 -11.90 -4.29
N ASN A 2 7.41 -11.62 -3.32
CA ASN A 2 5.97 -11.73 -3.47
C ASN A 2 5.40 -10.41 -4.00
N MET A 3 4.58 -10.49 -5.03
CA MET A 3 3.86 -9.37 -5.61
C MET A 3 2.55 -9.18 -4.85
N TYR A 4 2.39 -8.04 -4.21
CA TYR A 4 1.19 -7.65 -3.49
C TYR A 4 0.48 -6.54 -4.25
N SER A 5 -0.84 -6.54 -4.22
CA SER A 5 -1.68 -5.48 -4.78
C SER A 5 -2.69 -5.00 -3.78
N TYR A 6 -3.00 -3.71 -3.87
CA TYR A 6 -4.01 -3.02 -3.10
C TYR A 6 -4.99 -2.39 -4.07
N ASP A 7 -6.28 -2.61 -3.85
CA ASP A 7 -7.39 -1.88 -4.47
C ASP A 7 -8.33 -1.48 -3.34
N GLY A 8 -8.35 -0.19 -3.02
CA GLY A 8 -9.18 0.31 -1.94
C GLY A 8 -8.96 1.77 -1.61
N PRO A 9 -9.70 2.29 -0.62
CA PRO A 9 -9.59 3.69 -0.23
C PRO A 9 -8.27 3.98 0.48
N VAL A 10 -7.80 5.22 0.45
CA VAL A 10 -6.64 5.68 1.22
C VAL A 10 -7.11 6.75 2.18
N MET A 11 -6.81 6.55 3.46
CA MET A 11 -7.14 7.50 4.51
C MET A 11 -5.87 8.25 4.92
N GLU A 12 -5.99 9.56 5.06
CA GLU A 12 -4.99 10.44 5.64
C GLU A 12 -5.55 10.96 6.96
N PHE A 13 -4.97 10.53 8.08
CA PHE A 13 -5.57 10.67 9.41
C PHE A 13 -7.00 10.10 9.42
N ASP A 14 -8.02 10.94 9.47
CA ASP A 14 -9.45 10.58 9.47
C ASP A 14 -10.13 10.90 8.13
N ASN A 15 -9.41 11.53 7.19
CA ASN A 15 -9.97 11.96 5.92
C ASN A 15 -9.69 10.95 4.81
N CYS A 16 -10.72 10.57 4.06
CA CYS A 16 -10.54 9.80 2.83
C CYS A 16 -9.91 10.72 1.76
N VAL A 17 -8.65 10.45 1.40
CA VAL A 17 -7.93 11.20 0.36
C VAL A 17 -8.04 10.57 -1.02
N ALA A 18 -8.34 9.27 -1.07
CA ALA A 18 -8.63 8.58 -2.31
C ALA A 18 -9.71 7.54 -2.04
N ASN A 19 -10.88 7.66 -2.69
CA ASN A 19 -11.95 6.66 -2.56
C ASN A 19 -11.56 5.30 -3.16
N ARG A 20 -10.73 5.31 -4.21
CA ARG A 20 -10.20 4.10 -4.84
C ARG A 20 -8.78 4.34 -5.34
N TRP A 21 -7.82 3.63 -4.76
CA TRP A 21 -6.43 3.66 -5.15
C TRP A 21 -5.94 2.25 -5.43
N ILE A 22 -5.39 2.07 -6.63
CA ILE A 22 -4.85 0.79 -7.10
C ILE A 22 -3.34 0.92 -7.17
N ALA A 23 -2.63 0.05 -6.44
CA ALA A 23 -1.19 0.00 -6.48
C ALA A 23 -0.66 -1.39 -6.13
N SER A 24 0.46 -1.75 -6.75
CA SER A 24 1.15 -3.01 -6.50
C SER A 24 2.58 -2.77 -6.05
N THR A 25 3.09 -3.67 -5.22
CA THR A 25 4.47 -3.63 -4.74
C THR A 25 5.03 -5.03 -4.55
N ARG A 26 6.35 -5.16 -4.66
CA ARG A 26 7.05 -6.39 -4.31
C ARG A 26 7.53 -6.28 -2.86
N ALA A 27 7.21 -7.29 -2.06
CA ALA A 27 7.59 -7.34 -0.66
C ALA A 27 7.85 -8.79 -0.21
N VAL A 28 8.46 -8.92 0.96
CA VAL A 28 8.68 -10.22 1.63
C VAL A 28 7.47 -10.65 2.47
N SER A 29 6.62 -9.70 2.85
CA SER A 29 5.43 -9.93 3.67
C SER A 29 4.37 -8.85 3.42
N GLU A 30 3.13 -9.11 3.80
CA GLU A 30 2.03 -8.14 3.68
C GLU A 30 2.32 -6.86 4.46
N LYS A 31 2.89 -6.97 5.67
CA LYS A 31 3.26 -5.81 6.50
C LYS A 31 4.26 -4.90 5.76
N LYS A 32 5.26 -5.50 5.11
CA LYS A 32 6.24 -4.74 4.31
C LYS A 32 5.59 -4.17 3.04
N ALA A 33 4.69 -4.91 2.40
CA ALA A 33 3.92 -4.42 1.27
C ALA A 33 3.12 -3.17 1.64
N ARG A 34 2.45 -3.18 2.81
CA ARG A 34 1.71 -2.03 3.34
C ARG A 34 2.62 -0.82 3.48
N SER A 35 3.77 -0.96 4.15
CA SER A 35 4.73 0.14 4.29
C SER A 35 5.24 0.67 2.94
N ASN A 36 5.51 -0.21 1.97
CA ASN A 36 5.92 0.19 0.63
C ASN A 36 4.81 0.96 -0.11
N LEU A 37 3.57 0.48 -0.04
CA LEU A 37 2.40 1.14 -0.64
C LEU A 37 2.14 2.50 -0.01
N THR A 38 2.19 2.60 1.32
CA THR A 38 2.09 3.87 2.05
C THR A 38 3.16 4.85 1.57
N TYR A 39 4.41 4.40 1.44
CA TYR A 39 5.50 5.24 0.92
C TYR A 39 5.28 5.67 -0.53
N GLN A 40 4.84 4.76 -1.40
CA GLN A 40 4.52 5.08 -2.79
C GLN A 40 3.42 6.14 -2.89
N PHE A 41 2.36 6.02 -2.08
CA PHE A 41 1.28 7.00 -2.04
C PHE A 41 1.79 8.38 -1.61
N LYS A 42 2.61 8.44 -0.56
CA LYS A 42 3.23 9.69 -0.08
C LYS A 42 4.08 10.34 -1.16
N LYS A 43 4.93 9.56 -1.83
CA LYS A 43 5.82 10.05 -2.87
C LYS A 43 5.06 10.59 -4.09
N LYS A 44 3.99 9.90 -4.52
CA LYS A 44 3.15 10.36 -5.65
C LYS A 44 2.36 11.63 -5.33
N ASN A 45 1.90 11.78 -4.09
CA ASN A 45 1.06 12.91 -3.68
C ASN A 45 1.85 14.03 -3.01
N ASN A 46 3.19 14.02 -3.12
CA ASN A 46 4.11 14.98 -2.48
C ASN A 46 3.78 15.22 -0.99
N ARG A 47 3.35 14.18 -0.27
CA ARG A 47 2.99 14.28 1.14
C ARG A 47 4.24 14.25 2.02
N LEU A 48 4.18 15.01 3.11
CA LEU A 48 5.26 15.04 4.08
C LEU A 48 5.48 13.64 4.70
N PRO A 49 6.73 13.29 5.05
CA PRO A 49 7.03 12.00 5.65
C PRO A 49 6.28 11.76 6.96
N GLY A 50 5.98 12.83 7.71
CA GLY A 50 5.20 12.79 8.96
C GLY A 50 3.69 12.54 8.78
N THR A 51 3.16 12.58 7.56
CA THR A 51 1.73 12.38 7.33
C THR A 51 1.31 10.94 7.62
N LYS A 52 0.27 10.74 8.44
CA LYS A 52 -0.27 9.42 8.77
C LYS A 52 -1.20 8.94 7.66
N ILE A 53 -0.66 8.13 6.76
CA ILE A 53 -1.43 7.46 5.70
C ILE A 53 -1.79 6.05 6.16
N ILE A 54 -3.07 5.72 6.09
CA ILE A 54 -3.65 4.43 6.46
C ILE A 54 -4.26 3.81 5.21
N LEU A 55 -3.95 2.54 5.01
CA LEU A 55 -4.53 1.68 3.98
C LEU A 55 -5.46 0.69 4.70
N PRO A 56 -6.75 1.02 4.90
CA PRO A 56 -7.69 0.17 5.63
C PRO A 56 -8.09 -1.08 4.84
N GLY A 57 -7.94 -1.06 3.51
CA GLY A 57 -8.25 -2.20 2.66
C GLY A 57 -7.30 -3.39 2.88
N LYS A 58 -7.73 -4.54 2.35
CA LYS A 58 -6.91 -5.76 2.34
C LYS A 58 -5.85 -5.67 1.25
N ILE A 59 -4.65 -6.13 1.54
CA ILE A 59 -3.58 -6.27 0.55
C ILE A 59 -3.60 -7.72 0.06
N SER A 60 -3.82 -7.91 -1.23
CA SER A 60 -3.90 -9.23 -1.85
C SER A 60 -2.54 -9.65 -2.42
N LEU A 61 -2.15 -10.91 -2.20
CA LEU A 61 -1.00 -11.50 -2.86
C LEU A 61 -1.38 -11.87 -4.30
N VAL A 62 -0.75 -11.24 -5.29
CA VAL A 62 -1.01 -11.45 -6.72
C VAL A 62 -0.12 -12.53 -7.31
N SER A 63 1.13 -12.62 -6.85
CA SER A 63 2.07 -13.65 -7.32
C SER A 63 3.15 -13.84 -6.27
N GLY A 64 3.09 -14.94 -5.53
CA GLY A 64 4.21 -15.40 -4.70
C GLY A 64 5.02 -16.41 -5.50
N LYS A 65 6.35 -16.29 -5.54
CA LYS A 65 7.16 -17.46 -5.87
C LYS A 65 7.21 -18.29 -4.60
N GLU A 66 6.49 -19.41 -4.59
CA GLU A 66 6.77 -20.50 -3.67
C GLU A 66 8.26 -20.85 -3.86
N THR A 67 9.09 -20.49 -2.89
CA THR A 67 10.45 -21.00 -2.82
C THR A 67 10.32 -22.45 -2.37
N THR A 68 10.25 -23.36 -3.35
CA THR A 68 10.56 -24.79 -3.19
C THR A 68 12.00 -24.95 -2.76
#